data_AF-A0A926A2U5-F1
#
_entry.id   AF-A0A926A2U5-F1
#
_cell.length_a   1.000
_cell.length_b   1.000
_cell.length_c   1.000
_cell.angle_alpha   90.00
_cell.angle_beta   90.00
_cell.angle_gamma   90.00
#
_symmetry.space_group_name_H-M   'P 1'
#
loop_
_entity.id
_entity.type
_entity.pdbx_description
1 polymer ?
#
loop_
_entity_poly.entity_id
_entity_poly.type
_entity_poly.pdbx_seq_one_letter_code
_entity_poly.pdbx_strand_id
1 'polypeptide(L)'
;FGVVAQASSRSHYLAFYDAYRATFAPSVTPYTDAEGVADALRAAGIDLAVQVLPYTTGSADRGVVEGFLQRCAFDDTVSLDDMEAHGPLAQYLAGCRAADGSYTFTHEAHLMTWESR
;
A
#
# COMPACT_ATOMS: atom_id res chain seq x y z
N PHE A 1 24.40 -10.07 -7.88
CA PHE A 1 23.28 -9.17 -8.15
C PHE A 1 22.04 -9.58 -7.36
N GLY A 2 21.51 -8.66 -6.55
CA GLY A 2 20.24 -8.80 -5.86
C GLY A 2 19.31 -7.63 -6.14
N VAL A 3 18.01 -7.89 -6.06
CA VAL A 3 16.95 -6.91 -6.31
C VAL A 3 15.77 -7.15 -5.38
N VAL A 4 15.22 -6.05 -4.84
CA VAL A 4 13.94 -6.02 -4.12
C VAL A 4 13.15 -4.83 -4.61
N ALA A 5 11.87 -5.04 -4.94
CA ALA A 5 10.91 -3.96 -5.11
C ALA A 5 9.91 -4.05 -3.96
N GLN A 6 9.83 -3.00 -3.14
CA GLN A 6 8.97 -2.98 -1.96
C GLN A 6 8.18 -1.67 -1.92
N ALA A 7 6.93 -1.73 -1.48
CA ALA A 7 6.13 -0.55 -1.24
C ALA A 7 6.66 0.21 -0.01
N SER A 8 6.81 1.52 -0.15
CA SER A 8 7.23 2.40 0.94
C SER A 8 6.09 2.68 1.92
N SER A 9 6.45 3.24 3.07
CA SER A 9 5.52 3.78 4.07
C SER A 9 4.52 4.81 3.50
N ARG A 10 4.85 5.42 2.35
CA ARG A 10 4.05 6.43 1.66
C ARG A 10 3.11 5.85 0.60
N SER A 11 3.18 4.54 0.33
CA SER A 11 2.36 3.89 -0.68
C SER A 11 0.93 3.70 -0.21
N HIS A 12 -0.04 3.87 -1.13
CA HIS A 12 -1.44 3.54 -0.88
C HIS A 12 -1.60 2.15 -0.28
N TYR A 13 -0.86 1.16 -0.78
CA TYR A 13 -0.97 -0.22 -0.30
C TYR A 13 -0.79 -0.34 1.22
N LEU A 14 0.20 0.34 1.80
CA LEU A 14 0.47 0.28 3.23
C LEU A 14 -0.48 1.19 4.02
N ALA A 15 -0.70 2.42 3.56
CA ALA A 15 -1.61 3.35 4.22
C ALA A 15 -3.06 2.84 4.27
N PHE A 16 -3.54 2.25 3.18
CA PHE A 16 -4.83 1.58 3.12
C PHE A 16 -4.87 0.40 4.09
N TYR A 17 -3.86 -0.48 4.07
CA TYR A 17 -3.87 -1.69 4.90
C TYR A 17 -3.84 -1.37 6.40
N ASP A 18 -3.09 -0.34 6.80
CA ASP A 18 -3.10 0.14 8.18
C ASP A 18 -4.46 0.71 8.62
N ALA A 19 -5.13 1.47 7.75
CA ALA A 19 -6.47 1.97 8.03
C ALA A 19 -7.53 0.85 8.04
N TYR A 20 -7.40 -0.11 7.12
CA TYR A 20 -8.26 -1.29 7.02
C TYR A 20 -8.13 -2.16 8.28
N ARG A 21 -6.91 -2.54 8.68
CA ARG A 21 -6.72 -3.39 9.87
C ARG A 21 -7.18 -2.71 11.15
N ALA A 22 -7.00 -1.40 11.29
CA ALA A 22 -7.52 -0.66 12.43
C ALA A 22 -9.07 -0.70 12.51
N THR A 23 -9.75 -0.89 11.39
CA THR A 23 -11.22 -0.87 11.30
C THR A 23 -11.82 -2.28 11.36
N PHE A 24 -11.29 -3.23 10.58
CA PHE A 24 -11.91 -4.53 10.33
C PHE A 24 -11.09 -5.73 10.84
N ALA A 25 -9.80 -5.56 11.09
CA ALA A 25 -8.90 -6.67 11.42
C ALA A 25 -7.80 -6.28 12.43
N PRO A 26 -8.14 -5.78 13.64
CA PRO A 26 -7.17 -5.14 14.54
C PRO A 26 -6.06 -6.07 15.07
N SER A 27 -6.25 -7.38 14.95
CA SER A 27 -5.29 -8.39 15.38
C SER A 27 -4.27 -8.80 14.30
N VAL A 28 -4.39 -8.32 13.06
CA VAL A 28 -3.46 -8.73 11.98
C VAL A 28 -2.19 -7.88 11.97
N THR A 29 -1.08 -8.52 11.59
CA THR A 29 0.25 -7.94 11.53
C THR A 29 0.35 -6.89 10.42
N PRO A 30 0.94 -5.70 10.67
CA PRO A 30 1.19 -4.72 9.62
C PRO A 30 2.20 -5.23 8.59
N TYR A 31 2.16 -4.68 7.37
CA TYR A 31 3.22 -4.91 6.39
C TYR A 31 4.52 -4.21 6.78
N THR A 32 5.64 -4.78 6.33
CA THR A 32 6.94 -4.10 6.35
C THR A 32 7.02 -3.13 5.18
N ASP A 33 7.56 -1.94 5.42
CA ASP A 33 7.81 -0.93 4.38
C ASP A 33 9.18 -1.11 3.72
N ALA A 34 9.38 -0.39 2.63
CA ALA A 34 10.63 -0.40 1.88
C ALA A 34 11.81 0.14 2.69
N GLU A 35 11.56 1.14 3.54
CA GLU A 35 12.53 1.77 4.41
C GLU A 35 13.10 0.76 5.42
N GLY A 36 12.24 0.00 6.10
CA GLY A 36 12.64 -1.06 7.02
C GLY A 36 13.39 -2.20 6.33
N VAL A 37 13.00 -2.56 5.10
CA VAL A 37 13.75 -3.54 4.30
C VAL A 37 15.14 -3.02 3.95
N ALA A 38 15.26 -1.76 3.52
CA ALA A 38 16.54 -1.14 3.19
C ALA A 38 17.47 -1.10 4.42
N ASP A 39 16.93 -0.74 5.58
CA ASP A 39 17.70 -0.69 6.83
C ASP A 39 18.17 -2.08 7.27
N ALA A 40 17.32 -3.10 7.16
CA ALA A 40 17.69 -4.48 7.46
C ALA A 40 18.81 -5.00 6.53
N LEU A 41 18.73 -4.70 5.23
CA LEU A 41 19.76 -5.09 4.26
C LEU A 41 21.10 -4.36 4.53
N ARG A 42 21.06 -3.07 4.86
CA ARG A 42 22.27 -2.32 5.26
C ARG A 42 22.88 -2.88 6.54
N ALA A 43 22.07 -3.23 7.53
CA ALA A 43 22.52 -3.85 8.77
C ALA A 43 23.19 -5.22 8.53
N ALA A 44 22.82 -5.92 7.46
CA ALA A 44 23.47 -7.14 7.00
C ALA A 44 24.78 -6.90 6.23
N GLY A 45 25.24 -5.64 6.10
CA GLY A 45 26.49 -5.28 5.43
C GLY A 45 26.37 -5.11 3.91
N ILE A 46 25.14 -4.97 3.38
CA ILE A 46 24.90 -4.77 1.96
C ILE A 46 24.94 -3.27 1.62
N ASP A 47 25.69 -2.92 0.58
CA ASP A 47 25.67 -1.58 -0.02
C ASP A 47 24.57 -1.52 -1.10
N LEU A 48 23.52 -0.76 -0.83
CA LEU A 48 22.29 -0.72 -1.64
C LEU A 48 22.21 0.57 -2.46
N ALA A 49 21.90 0.43 -3.74
CA ALA A 49 21.30 1.51 -4.52
C ALA A 49 19.78 1.47 -4.35
N VAL A 50 19.16 2.63 -4.09
CA VAL A 50 17.70 2.76 -3.92
C VAL A 50 17.16 3.75 -4.94
N GLN A 51 16.23 3.30 -5.78
CA GLN A 51 15.47 4.16 -6.68
C GLN A 51 14.01 4.24 -6.20
N VAL A 52 13.52 5.45 -5.96
CA VAL A 52 12.12 5.70 -5.60
C VAL A 52 11.26 5.81 -6.86
N LEU A 53 10.18 5.04 -6.90
CA LEU A 53 9.28 4.89 -8.06
C LEU A 53 7.85 5.29 -7.66
N PRO A 54 7.42 6.54 -7.95
CA PRO A 54 6.04 6.95 -7.77
C PRO A 54 5.17 6.49 -8.95
N TYR A 55 3.95 6.03 -8.67
CA TYR A 55 2.95 5.74 -9.69
C TYR A 55 1.53 5.90 -9.14
N THR A 56 0.54 5.96 -10.02
CA THR A 56 -0.87 6.00 -9.62
C THR A 56 -1.67 4.89 -10.27
N THR A 57 -2.71 4.45 -9.58
CA THR A 57 -3.76 3.59 -10.12
C THR A 57 -5.10 4.20 -9.77
N GLY A 58 -6.14 3.95 -10.56
CA GLY A 58 -7.45 4.51 -10.30
C GLY A 58 -8.52 3.98 -11.22
N SER A 59 -9.77 4.19 -10.85
CA SER A 59 -10.94 3.83 -11.64
C SER A 59 -12.16 4.64 -11.19
N ALA A 60 -13.07 4.92 -12.14
CA ALA A 60 -14.42 5.40 -11.83
C ALA A 60 -15.42 4.24 -11.65
N ASP A 61 -15.05 3.03 -12.08
CA ASP A 61 -15.86 1.82 -11.88
C ASP A 61 -15.70 1.32 -10.44
N ARG A 62 -16.79 1.41 -9.67
CA ARG A 62 -16.84 0.97 -8.27
C ARG A 62 -16.53 -0.51 -8.08
N GLY A 63 -16.93 -1.38 -9.01
CA GLY A 63 -16.63 -2.82 -8.92
C GLY A 63 -15.14 -3.10 -9.11
N VAL A 64 -14.48 -2.35 -10.00
CA VAL A 64 -13.02 -2.41 -10.16
C VAL A 64 -12.31 -1.89 -8.89
N VAL A 65 -12.82 -0.82 -8.28
CA VAL A 65 -12.28 -0.26 -7.03
C VAL A 65 -12.43 -1.25 -5.88
N GLU A 66 -13.62 -1.81 -5.68
CA GLU A 66 -13.89 -2.80 -4.63
C GLU A 66 -12.93 -3.98 -4.74
N GLY A 67 -12.88 -4.63 -5.91
CA GLY A 67 -12.01 -5.78 -6.11
C GLY A 67 -10.52 -5.44 -5.97
N PHE A 68 -10.11 -4.21 -6.30
CA PHE A 68 -8.75 -3.75 -6.06
C PHE A 68 -8.43 -3.64 -4.57
N LEU A 69 -9.29 -2.96 -3.79
CA LEU A 69 -9.09 -2.78 -2.35
C LEU A 69 -9.17 -4.10 -1.58
N GLN A 70 -10.06 -5.01 -1.97
CA GLN A 70 -10.13 -6.37 -1.41
C GLN A 70 -8.83 -7.16 -1.62
N ARG A 71 -8.20 -7.03 -2.79
CA ARG A 71 -6.86 -7.61 -3.03
C ARG A 71 -5.75 -6.91 -2.24
N CYS A 72 -5.89 -5.63 -1.93
CA CYS A 72 -4.99 -4.94 -1.01
C CYS A 72 -5.13 -5.43 0.44
N ALA A 73 -6.36 -5.73 0.87
CA ALA A 73 -6.65 -6.27 2.20
C ALA A 73 -6.36 -7.77 2.33
N PHE A 74 -6.29 -8.50 1.20
CA PHE A 74 -6.42 -9.96 1.15
C PHE A 74 -7.70 -10.45 1.83
N ASP A 75 -8.80 -9.69 1.67
CA ASP A 75 -10.10 -9.99 2.21
C ASP A 75 -11.18 -9.54 1.22
N ASP A 76 -11.94 -10.50 0.69
CA ASP A 76 -13.06 -10.28 -0.24
C ASP A 76 -14.43 -10.26 0.46
N THR A 77 -14.47 -10.32 1.79
CA THR A 77 -15.71 -10.33 2.57
C THR A 77 -16.21 -8.95 2.96
N VAL A 78 -15.35 -7.93 2.92
CA VAL A 78 -15.71 -6.52 3.19
C VAL A 78 -16.01 -5.81 1.88
N SER A 79 -17.21 -5.22 1.76
CA SER A 79 -17.63 -4.48 0.58
C SER A 79 -17.03 -3.07 0.53
N LEU A 80 -16.99 -2.45 -0.65
CA LEU A 80 -16.58 -1.05 -0.79
C LEU A 80 -17.49 -0.12 0.02
N ASP A 81 -18.80 -0.40 0.05
CA ASP A 81 -19.77 0.39 0.83
C ASP A 81 -19.42 0.33 2.34
N ASP A 82 -19.03 -0.84 2.86
CA ASP A 82 -18.59 -0.99 4.24
C ASP A 82 -17.27 -0.26 4.51
N MET A 83 -16.30 -0.36 3.58
CA MET A 83 -15.02 0.34 3.67
C MET A 83 -15.19 1.87 3.66
N GLU A 84 -16.17 2.38 2.91
CA GLU A 84 -16.50 3.81 2.82
C GLU A 84 -17.27 4.34 4.04
N ALA A 85 -17.89 3.46 4.84
CA ALA A 85 -18.79 3.86 5.92
C ALA A 85 -18.13 3.90 7.31
N HIS A 86 -17.03 3.16 7.54
CA HIS A 86 -16.53 2.90 8.89
C HIS A 86 -15.07 3.30 9.14
N GLY A 87 -14.85 3.87 10.33
CA GLY A 87 -13.54 4.00 10.95
C GLY A 87 -12.52 4.86 10.19
N PRO A 88 -11.23 4.71 10.54
CA PRO A 88 -10.13 5.37 9.85
C PRO A 88 -10.06 5.06 8.35
N LEU A 89 -10.57 3.89 7.91
CA LEU A 89 -10.56 3.53 6.49
C LEU A 89 -11.46 4.45 5.65
N ALA A 90 -12.66 4.74 6.12
CA ALA A 90 -13.58 5.65 5.44
C ALA A 90 -12.96 7.03 5.22
N GLN A 91 -12.29 7.57 6.25
CA GLN A 91 -11.59 8.86 6.17
C GLN A 91 -10.45 8.82 5.14
N TYR A 92 -9.68 7.73 5.12
CA TYR A 92 -8.60 7.54 4.15
C TYR A 92 -9.15 7.51 2.71
N LEU A 93 -10.18 6.70 2.45
CA LEU A 93 -10.79 6.56 1.12
C LEU A 93 -11.45 7.86 0.62
N ALA A 94 -12.03 8.66 1.52
CA ALA A 94 -12.54 9.98 1.17
C ALA A 94 -11.45 10.90 0.59
N GLY A 95 -10.19 10.76 1.05
CA GLY A 95 -9.04 11.49 0.49
C GLY A 95 -8.57 10.96 -0.87
N CYS A 96 -8.94 9.72 -1.23
CA CYS A 96 -8.62 9.12 -2.53
C CYS A 96 -9.70 9.37 -3.60
N ARG A 97 -10.87 9.86 -3.19
CA ARG A 97 -12.04 10.02 -4.07
C ARG A 97 -12.13 11.46 -4.60
N ALA A 98 -12.19 11.60 -5.91
CA ALA A 98 -12.42 12.89 -6.58
C ALA A 98 -13.90 13.30 -6.56
N ALA A 99 -14.17 14.56 -6.90
CA ALA A 99 -15.53 15.13 -6.88
C ALA A 99 -16.49 14.46 -7.89
N ASP A 100 -15.96 13.87 -8.96
CA ASP A 100 -16.72 13.08 -9.93
C ASP A 100 -16.98 11.63 -9.48
N GLY A 101 -16.52 11.27 -8.28
CA GLY A 101 -16.68 9.97 -7.68
C GLY A 101 -15.60 8.95 -8.06
N SER A 102 -14.66 9.30 -8.95
CA SER A 102 -13.55 8.42 -9.31
C SER A 102 -12.52 8.30 -8.19
N TYR A 103 -11.81 7.18 -8.17
CA TYR A 103 -10.75 6.92 -7.20
C TYR A 103 -9.38 7.07 -7.84
N THR A 104 -8.46 7.72 -7.14
CA THR A 104 -7.03 7.74 -7.46
C THR A 104 -6.22 7.35 -6.23
N PHE A 105 -5.34 6.38 -6.41
CA PHE A 105 -4.46 5.83 -5.40
C PHE A 105 -3.01 6.11 -5.78
N THR A 106 -2.30 6.81 -4.91
CA THR A 106 -0.87 7.12 -5.11
C THR A 106 -0.02 6.05 -4.44
N HIS A 107 0.91 5.49 -5.19
CA HIS A 107 1.84 4.47 -4.74
C HIS A 107 3.26 4.99 -4.82
N GLU A 108 4.10 4.48 -3.95
CA GLU A 108 5.53 4.71 -3.98
C GLU A 108 6.23 3.40 -3.63
N ALA A 109 6.99 2.86 -4.58
CA ALA A 109 7.83 1.69 -4.36
C ALA A 109 9.31 2.10 -4.36
N HIS A 110 10.12 1.44 -3.55
CA HIS A 110 11.57 1.54 -3.68
C HIS A 110 12.09 0.30 -4.40
N LEU A 111 12.80 0.53 -5.50
CA LEU A 111 13.59 -0.49 -6.18
C LEU A 111 15.00 -0.46 -5.59
N MET A 112 15.32 -1.49 -4.81
CA MET A 112 16.61 -1.69 -4.16
C MET A 112 17.45 -2.68 -4.96
N THR A 113 18.66 -2.32 -5.34
CA THR A 113 19.59 -3.19 -6.08
C THR A 113 20.98 -3.17 -5.45
N TRP A 114 21.69 -4.30 -5.58
CA TRP A 114 23.08 -4.42 -5.11
C TRP A 114 23.85 -5.51 -5.87
N GLU A 115 25.17 -5.42 -5.82
CA GLU A 115 26.04 -6.50 -6.27
C GLU A 115 26.46 -7.42 -5.13
N SER A 116 26.56 -8.71 -5.46
CA SER A 116 27.03 -9.71 -4.51
C SER A 116 28.54 -9.82 -4.70
N ARG A 117 29.31 -9.60 -3.64
CA ARG A 117 30.75 -9.83 -3.66
C ARG A 117 31.08 -11.32 -3.75
#